data_AF-A0AAW3W4V0-F1
#
_entry.id   AF-A0AAW3W4V0-F1
#
_cell.length_a   1.000
_cell.length_b   1.000
_cell.length_c   1.000
_cell.angle_alpha   90.00
_cell.angle_beta   90.00
_cell.angle_gamma   90.00
#
_symmetry.space_group_name_H-M   'P 1'
#
loop_
_entity.id
_entity.type
_entity.pdbx_description
1 polymer ?
#
loop_
_entity_poly.entity_id
_entity_poly.type
_entity_poly.pdbx_seq_one_letter_code
_entity_poly.pdbx_strand_id
1 'polypeptide(L)' 'MNSYTVTELKNGKYILCKILNEYDNEKDADTDMVKVATKKISEKELLKEYNEKKTF' A
#
# COMPACT_ATOMS: atom_id res chain seq x y z
N MET A 1 2.94 6.30 -10.94
CA MET A 1 4.33 6.36 -10.41
C MET A 1 4.58 5.09 -9.59
N ASN A 2 5.75 4.44 -9.71
CA ASN A 2 6.08 3.26 -8.89
C ASN A 2 6.90 3.71 -7.67
N SER A 3 6.29 3.71 -6.48
CA SER A 3 6.94 4.10 -5.22
C SER A 3 7.22 2.89 -4.34
N TYR A 4 8.36 2.90 -3.64
CA TYR A 4 8.82 1.80 -2.79
C TYR A 4 9.43 2.32 -1.49
N THR A 5 9.36 1.52 -0.43
CA THR A 5 10.08 1.74 0.83
C THR A 5 10.99 0.54 1.14
N VAL A 6 12.09 0.80 1.83
CA VAL A 6 12.98 -0.25 2.36
C VAL A 6 12.91 -0.19 3.88
N THR A 7 12.64 -1.33 4.51
CA THR A 7 12.60 -1.46 5.97
C THR A 7 13.63 -2.49 6.43
N GLU A 8 14.48 -2.11 7.38
CA GLU A 8 15.40 -3.04 8.04
C GLU A 8 14.69 -3.79 9.17
N LEU A 9 14.95 -5.10 9.25
CA LEU A 9 14.46 -5.98 10.31
C LEU A 9 15.52 -6.13 11.40
N LYS A 10 15.07 -6.42 12.63
CA LYS A 10 15.95 -6.61 13.80
C LYS A 10 17.03 -7.70 13.65
N ASN A 11 16.91 -8.58 12.66
CA ASN A 11 17.87 -9.64 12.35
C ASN A 11 18.86 -9.29 11.21
N GLY A 12 18.95 -8.01 10.83
CA GLY A 12 19.84 -7.53 9.77
C GLY A 12 19.38 -7.86 8.35
N LYS A 13 18.13 -8.32 8.18
CA LYS A 13 17.50 -8.51 6.86
C LYS A 13 16.74 -7.26 6.43
N TYR A 14 16.50 -7.10 5.13
CA TYR A 14 15.75 -5.98 4.58
C TYR A 14 14.49 -6.47 3.87
N ILE A 15 13.42 -5.67 3.94
CA ILE A 15 12.19 -5.85 3.15
C ILE A 15 12.06 -4.67 2.19
N LEU A 16 11.82 -4.98 0.91
CA LEU A 16 11.38 -4.03 -0.09
C LEU A 16 9.85 -4.07 -0.16
N CYS A 17 9.20 -2.96 0.17
CA CYS A 17 7.74 -2.83 0.13
C CYS A 17 7.34 -1.93 -1.04
N LYS A 18 6.39 -2.38 -1.87
CA LYS A 18 5.74 -1.52 -2.86
C LYS A 18 4.63 -0.73 -2.18
N ILE A 19 4.60 0.59 -2.40
CA ILE A 19 3.52 1.43 -1.90
C ILE A 19 2.31 1.24 -2.82
N LEU A 20 1.19 0.78 -2.25
CA LEU A 20 -0.06 0.60 -2.98
C LEU A 20 -0.94 1.86 -2.92
N ASN A 21 -0.93 2.59 -1.81
CA ASN A 21 -1.70 3.82 -1.63
C ASN A 21 -1.11 4.67 -0.50
N GLU A 22 -1.45 5.96 -0.44
CA GLU A 22 -1.16 6.87 0.67
C GLU A 22 -2.48 7.29 1.32
N TYR A 23 -2.50 7.35 2.65
CA TYR A 23 -3.70 7.64 3.43
C TYR A 23 -3.41 8.76 4.42
N ASP A 24 -4.39 9.62 4.65
CA ASP A 24 -4.30 10.68 5.66
C ASP A 24 -4.56 10.16 7.08
N ASN A 25 -5.11 8.96 7.21
CA ASN A 25 -5.38 8.33 8.51
C ASN A 25 -5.20 6.80 8.45
N GLU A 26 -4.90 6.23 9.63
CA GLU A 26 -4.61 4.81 9.82
C GLU A 26 -5.83 3.91 9.56
N LYS A 27 -7.04 4.37 9.92
CA LYS A 27 -8.27 3.57 9.82
C LYS A 27 -8.62 3.21 8.37
N ASP A 28 -8.40 4.13 7.44
CA ASP A 28 -8.64 3.88 6.02
C ASP A 28 -7.61 2.89 5.45
N ALA A 29 -6.35 3.03 5.87
CA ALA A 29 -5.28 2.09 5.50
C ALA A 29 -5.60 0.66 6.00
N ASP A 30 -6.03 0.52 7.26
CA ASP A 30 -6.44 -0.77 7.84
C ASP A 30 -7.62 -1.39 7.09
N THR A 31 -8.60 -0.57 6.74
CA THR A 31 -9.80 -1.01 6.03
C THR A 31 -9.42 -1.63 4.67
N ASP A 32 -8.57 -0.96 3.91
CA ASP A 32 -8.12 -1.46 2.61
C ASP A 32 -7.16 -2.64 2.72
N MET A 33 -6.29 -2.66 3.74
CA MET A 33 -5.47 -3.83 4.05
C MET A 33 -6.35 -5.08 4.26
N VAL A 34 -7.42 -4.97 5.06
CA VAL A 34 -8.36 -6.07 5.29
C VAL A 34 -9.06 -6.48 3.99
N LYS A 35 -9.47 -5.53 3.13
CA LYS A 35 -10.08 -5.85 1.83
C LYS A 35 -9.10 -6.61 0.93
N VAL A 36 -7.83 -6.19 0.86
CA VAL A 36 -6.79 -6.88 0.07
C VAL A 36 -6.53 -8.27 0.64
N ALA A 37 -6.32 -8.39 1.95
CA ALA A 37 -6.05 -9.67 2.62
C ALA A 37 -7.20 -10.68 2.46
N THR A 38 -8.44 -10.19 2.43
CA THR A 38 -9.65 -11.01 2.21
C THR A 38 -10.03 -11.15 0.73
N LYS A 39 -9.19 -10.67 -0.20
CA LYS A 39 -9.40 -10.72 -1.66
C LYS A 39 -10.70 -10.06 -2.13
N LYS A 40 -11.22 -9.10 -1.37
CA LYS A 40 -12.37 -8.26 -1.77
C LYS A 40 -12.00 -7.27 -2.86
N ILE A 41 -10.74 -6.81 -2.85
CA ILE A 41 -10.12 -6.00 -3.90
C ILE A 41 -8.72 -6.56 -4.20
N SER A 42 -8.22 -6.36 -5.42
CA SER A 42 -6.85 -6.67 -5.79
C SER A 42 -5.90 -5.50 -5.50
N GLU A 43 -4.61 -5.81 -5.33
CA GLU A 43 -3.55 -4.80 -5.19
C GLU A 43 -3.50 -3.85 -6.41
N LYS A 44 -3.85 -4.35 -7.60
CA LYS A 44 -3.88 -3.56 -8.84
C LYS A 44 -5.00 -2.52 -8.82
N GLU A 45 -6.17 -2.89 -8.30
CA GLU A 45 -7.28 -1.97 -8.12
C GLU A 45 -6.91 -0.89 -7.11
N LEU A 46 -6.35 -1.28 -5.96
CA LEU A 46 -5.93 -0.32 -4.93
C LEU A 46 -4.86 0.67 -5.43
N LEU A 47 -3.88 0.16 -6.18
CA LEU A 47 -2.83 0.99 -6.78
C LEU A 47 -3.36 1.93 -7.86
N LYS A 48 -4.44 1.54 -8.56
CA LYS A 48 -5.07 2.40 -9.56
C LYS A 48 -5.71 3.61 -8.89
N GLU A 49 -6.46 3.41 -7.80
CA GLU A 49 -7.06 4.49 -7.02
C GLU A 49 -6.02 5.52 -6.56
N TYR A 50 -4.86 5.04 -6.09
CA TYR A 50 -3.75 5.92 -5.71
C TYR A 50 -3.22 6.78 -6.86
N ASN A 51 -3.03 6.19 -8.05
CA ASN A 51 -2.55 6.95 -9.20
C ASN A 51 -3.60 7.98 -9.66
N GLU A 52 -4.88 7.65 -9.58
CA GLU A 52 -5.98 8.57 -9.91
C GLU A 52 -6.06 9.75 -8.93
N LYS A 53 -5.89 9.52 -7.62
CA LYS A 53 -5.83 10.58 -6.60
C LYS A 53 -4.71 11.61 -6.85
N LYS A 54 -3.59 11.20 -7.45
CA LYS A 54 -2.47 12.10 -7.78
C LYS A 54 -2.68 12.90 -9.08
N THR A 55 -3.75 12.61 -9.83
CA THR A 55 -4.01 13.26 -11.13
C THR A 55 -5.00 14.44 -11.00
N PHE A 56 -5.53 14.69 -9.80
CA PHE A 56 -6.38 15.83 -9.44
C PHE A 56 -5.74 16.64 -8.32
#